data_AF-M1CRW5-F1
#
_entry.id   AF-M1CRW5-F1
#
_cell.length_a   1.000
_cell.length_b   1.000
_cell.length_c   1.000
_cell.angle_alpha   90.00
_cell.angle_beta   90.00
_cell.angle_gamma   90.00
#
_symmetry.space_group_name_H-M   'P 1'
#
loop_
_entity.id
_entity.type
_entity.pdbx_description
1 polymer ?
#
loop_
_entity_poly.entity_id
_entity_poly.type
_entity_poly.pdbx_seq_one_letter_code
_entity_poly.pdbx_strand_id
1 'polypeptide(L)'
;MQATGEIQAAGSPRRSQKHQMLKDKQVKDLIVDKRRLVEVPYTATLADTINTLMANKVVAVPVAAPPGHWIGAGGSMILEADKQTGAVRKHYIGMVTMLDILAYIAGNGCGDDDDAHLTKKMMVPISSIIGHCLESLSLWTLSPNTRYVARN
;
A
#
# COMPACT_ATOMS: atom_id res chain seq x y z
N MET A 1 -40.97 -9.92 48.50
CA MET A 1 -39.55 -9.61 48.76
C MET A 1 -38.77 -9.96 47.50
N GLN A 2 -38.03 -8.99 46.98
CA GLN A 2 -37.36 -8.99 45.67
C GLN A 2 -36.20 -9.99 45.62
N ALA A 3 -36.01 -10.62 44.46
CA ALA A 3 -34.75 -11.20 44.04
C ALA A 3 -34.50 -10.76 42.58
N THR A 4 -34.02 -9.53 42.41
CA THR A 4 -33.47 -9.03 41.15
C THR A 4 -32.02 -9.54 41.04
N GLY A 5 -31.82 -10.62 40.29
CA GLY A 5 -30.49 -11.05 39.87
C GLY A 5 -30.04 -10.23 38.67
N GLU A 6 -29.06 -9.36 38.87
CA GLU A 6 -28.38 -8.65 37.80
C GLU A 6 -27.56 -9.64 36.96
N ILE A 7 -27.95 -9.82 35.69
CA ILE A 7 -27.12 -10.50 34.71
C ILE A 7 -26.05 -9.50 34.27
N GLN A 8 -24.87 -9.55 34.89
CA GLN A 8 -23.70 -8.86 34.36
C GLN A 8 -23.33 -9.48 33.02
N ALA A 9 -23.55 -8.73 31.94
CA ALA A 9 -23.05 -9.04 30.62
C ALA A 9 -21.51 -9.05 30.67
N ALA A 10 -20.92 -10.24 30.76
CA ALA A 10 -19.49 -10.47 30.71
C ALA A 10 -18.96 -10.12 29.30
N GLY A 11 -18.75 -8.83 29.05
CA GLY A 11 -17.93 -8.38 27.94
C GLY A 11 -16.52 -8.96 28.09
N SER A 12 -16.12 -9.86 27.19
CA SER A 12 -14.88 -10.64 27.29
C SER A 12 -13.66 -9.74 27.57
N PRO A 13 -12.94 -9.90 28.70
CA PRO A 13 -11.86 -9.00 29.14
C PRO A 13 -10.66 -8.97 28.19
N ARG A 14 -10.54 -9.96 27.29
CA ARG A 14 -9.51 -9.98 26.24
C ARG A 14 -9.74 -8.93 25.15
N ARG A 15 -10.98 -8.52 24.90
CA ARG A 15 -11.32 -7.55 23.85
C ARG A 15 -11.02 -6.11 24.28
N SER A 16 -11.26 -5.77 25.55
CA SER A 16 -10.95 -4.46 26.12
C SER A 16 -9.45 -4.22 26.25
N GLN A 17 -8.69 -5.20 26.72
CA GLN A 17 -7.23 -5.12 26.82
C GLN A 17 -6.54 -4.93 25.45
N LYS A 18 -6.98 -5.67 24.41
CA LYS A 18 -6.46 -5.50 23.04
C LYS A 18 -6.76 -4.11 22.46
N HIS A 19 -7.94 -3.54 22.72
CA HIS A 19 -8.27 -2.17 22.32
C HIS A 19 -7.40 -1.13 23.03
N GLN A 20 -7.12 -1.34 24.32
CA GLN A 20 -6.22 -0.46 25.07
C GLN A 20 -4.79 -0.54 24.52
N MET A 21 -4.28 -1.75 24.23
CA MET A 21 -2.94 -1.95 23.64
C MET A 21 -2.76 -1.33 22.25
N LEU A 22 -3.84 -1.15 21.48
CA LEU A 22 -3.79 -0.46 20.19
C LEU A 22 -3.72 1.06 20.35
N LYS A 23 -4.28 1.63 21.43
CA LYS A 23 -4.33 3.09 21.66
C LYS A 23 -2.96 3.68 22.02
N ASP A 24 -2.09 2.90 22.65
CA ASP A 24 -0.79 3.37 23.12
C ASP A 24 0.34 3.17 22.10
N LYS A 25 0.09 2.44 21.01
CA LYS A 25 1.09 2.18 19.99
C LYS A 25 1.22 3.34 19.00
N GLN A 26 2.46 3.64 18.63
CA GLN A 26 2.78 4.50 17.51
C GLN A 26 2.96 3.66 16.23
N VAL A 27 2.81 4.30 15.08
CA VAL A 27 3.05 3.68 13.76
C VAL A 27 4.44 3.03 13.70
N LYS A 28 5.46 3.69 14.27
CA LYS A 28 6.83 3.15 14.33
C LYS A 28 6.91 1.80 15.04
N ASP A 29 6.10 1.58 16.07
CA ASP A 29 6.10 0.36 16.86
C ASP A 29 5.51 -0.82 16.07
N LEU A 30 4.74 -0.55 15.00
CA LEU A 30 4.23 -1.56 14.10
C LEU A 30 5.22 -1.98 13.01
N ILE A 31 6.30 -1.22 12.81
CA ILE A 31 7.26 -1.45 11.72
C ILE A 31 8.64 -1.91 12.20
N VAL A 32 8.88 -1.97 13.52
CA VAL A 32 10.18 -2.37 14.11
C VAL A 32 10.67 -3.72 13.59
N ASP A 33 9.77 -4.71 13.51
CA ASP A 33 10.11 -6.07 13.07
C ASP A 33 9.82 -6.31 11.57
N LYS A 34 9.46 -5.26 10.82
CA LYS A 34 9.12 -5.40 9.40
C LYS A 34 10.37 -5.45 8.54
N ARG A 35 10.29 -6.27 7.48
CA ARG A 35 11.34 -6.42 6.46
C ARG A 35 11.51 -5.13 5.65
N ARG A 36 12.57 -5.10 4.83
CA ARG A 36 12.84 -4.03 3.86
C ARG A 36 11.59 -3.75 3.01
N LEU A 37 11.29 -2.47 2.81
CA LEU A 37 10.26 -2.05 1.86
C LEU A 37 10.62 -2.57 0.46
N VAL A 38 9.67 -3.26 -0.16
CA VAL A 38 9.77 -3.74 -1.55
C VAL A 38 9.08 -2.71 -2.41
N GLU A 39 9.75 -2.23 -3.44
CA GLU A 39 9.27 -1.17 -4.33
C GLU A 39 9.70 -1.45 -5.77
N VAL A 40 9.06 -0.77 -6.72
CA VAL A 40 9.42 -0.85 -8.14
C VAL A 40 9.64 0.55 -8.72
N PRO A 41 10.57 0.74 -9.68
CA PRO A 41 10.70 2.01 -10.38
C PRO A 41 9.51 2.24 -11.33
N TYR A 42 9.19 3.50 -11.62
CA TYR A 42 8.10 3.89 -12.54
C TYR A 42 8.26 3.34 -13.97
N THR A 43 9.49 3.01 -14.37
CA THR A 43 9.83 2.40 -15.66
C THR A 43 9.71 0.88 -15.67
N ALA A 44 9.50 0.22 -14.52
CA ALA A 44 9.33 -1.22 -14.46
C ALA A 44 8.13 -1.64 -15.32
N THR A 45 8.26 -2.76 -16.02
CA THR A 45 7.13 -3.31 -16.77
C THR A 45 6.11 -3.93 -15.82
N LEU A 46 4.90 -4.18 -16.33
CA LEU A 46 3.89 -4.97 -15.61
C LEU A 46 4.44 -6.36 -15.23
N ALA A 47 5.19 -7.01 -16.14
CA ALA A 47 5.85 -8.28 -15.86
C ALA A 47 6.87 -8.18 -14.70
N ASP A 48 7.74 -7.17 -14.73
CA ASP A 48 8.72 -6.93 -13.65
C ASP A 48 8.02 -6.73 -12.30
N THR A 49 6.90 -6.01 -12.33
CA THR A 49 6.10 -5.73 -11.13
C THR A 49 5.46 -7.01 -10.58
N ILE A 50 4.85 -7.85 -11.44
CA ILE A 50 4.28 -9.15 -11.05
C ILE A 50 5.37 -10.06 -10.46
N ASN A 51 6.54 -10.13 -11.12
CA ASN A 51 7.67 -10.91 -10.63
C ASN A 51 8.13 -10.42 -9.24
N THR A 52 8.16 -9.10 -9.03
CA THR A 52 8.51 -8.49 -7.74
C THR A 52 7.50 -8.87 -6.66
N LEU A 53 6.19 -8.83 -6.96
CA LEU A 53 5.13 -9.25 -6.05
C LEU A 53 5.30 -10.72 -5.62
N MET A 54 5.47 -11.62 -6.60
CA MET A 54 5.62 -13.06 -6.36
C MET A 54 6.89 -13.40 -5.57
N ALA A 55 8.03 -12.84 -5.97
CA ALA A 55 9.32 -13.10 -5.33
C ALA A 55 9.35 -12.68 -3.86
N ASN A 56 8.63 -11.59 -3.52
CA ASN A 56 8.61 -11.06 -2.16
C ASN A 56 7.39 -11.50 -1.34
N LYS A 57 6.46 -12.26 -1.94
CA LYS A 57 5.20 -12.71 -1.30
C LYS A 57 4.38 -11.54 -0.76
N VAL A 58 4.25 -10.49 -1.58
CA VAL A 58 3.46 -9.29 -1.28
C VAL A 58 2.38 -9.08 -2.33
N VAL A 59 1.31 -8.37 -1.98
CA VAL A 59 0.15 -8.13 -2.86
C VAL A 59 0.05 -6.69 -3.36
N ALA A 60 0.94 -5.84 -2.90
CA ALA A 60 1.05 -4.45 -3.33
C ALA A 60 2.49 -3.97 -3.18
N VAL A 61 2.90 -3.06 -4.07
CA VAL A 61 4.20 -2.39 -4.02
C VAL A 61 4.04 -0.90 -4.31
N PRO A 62 4.73 -0.01 -3.57
CA PRO A 62 4.88 1.38 -3.94
C PRO A 62 5.72 1.53 -5.20
N VAL A 63 5.42 2.59 -5.95
CA VAL A 63 6.14 2.94 -7.17
C VAL A 63 6.96 4.21 -6.94
N ALA A 64 8.25 4.13 -7.28
CA ALA A 64 9.20 5.22 -7.11
C ALA A 64 9.59 5.87 -8.46
N ALA A 65 9.67 7.18 -8.48
CA ALA A 65 10.13 7.96 -9.63
C ALA A 65 11.12 9.07 -9.20
N PRO A 66 11.91 9.62 -10.14
CA PRO A 66 12.69 10.82 -9.89
C PRO A 66 11.79 12.01 -9.49
N PRO A 67 12.23 12.87 -8.57
CA PRO A 67 11.52 14.11 -8.24
C PRO A 67 11.36 15.03 -9.45
N GLY A 68 10.33 15.88 -9.44
CA GLY A 68 10.16 16.99 -10.39
C GLY A 68 9.30 16.71 -11.63
N HIS A 69 9.02 15.45 -11.96
CA HIS A 69 8.20 15.09 -13.14
C HIS A 69 6.82 14.50 -12.80
N TRP A 70 6.61 14.09 -11.55
CA TRP A 70 5.42 13.35 -11.14
C TRP A 70 4.79 13.98 -9.90
N ILE A 71 3.45 14.10 -9.93
CA ILE A 71 2.68 14.46 -8.75
C ILE A 71 2.73 13.27 -7.79
N GLY A 72 3.04 13.56 -6.52
CA GLY A 72 3.11 12.53 -5.50
C GLY A 72 1.75 11.93 -5.21
N ALA A 73 1.77 10.69 -4.73
CA ALA A 73 0.53 9.99 -4.41
C ALA A 73 -0.27 10.74 -3.33
N GLY A 74 -1.58 10.84 -3.55
CA GLY A 74 -2.48 11.64 -2.71
C GLY A 74 -2.20 13.15 -2.73
N GLY A 75 -1.50 13.66 -3.75
CA GLY A 75 -1.09 15.06 -3.84
C GLY A 75 0.03 15.45 -2.87
N SER A 76 0.63 14.47 -2.19
CA SER A 76 1.67 14.69 -1.18
C SER A 76 3.03 14.27 -1.69
N MET A 77 4.05 15.08 -1.43
CA MET A 77 5.41 14.81 -1.90
C MET A 77 6.17 13.92 -0.90
N ILE A 78 6.18 12.60 -1.15
CA ILE A 78 6.80 11.62 -0.25
C ILE A 78 8.19 11.28 -0.76
N LEU A 79 9.18 11.94 -0.19
CA LEU A 79 10.57 11.88 -0.64
C LEU A 79 11.41 10.97 0.23
N GLU A 80 12.26 10.17 -0.41
CA GLU A 80 13.37 9.53 0.25
C GLU A 80 14.66 10.28 -0.10
N ALA A 81 15.28 10.87 0.93
CA ALA A 81 16.57 11.51 0.82
C ALA A 81 17.69 10.52 1.19
N ASP A 82 18.82 10.64 0.52
CA ASP A 82 20.03 9.94 0.92
C ASP A 82 20.49 10.44 2.30
N LYS A 83 20.76 9.50 3.22
CA LYS A 83 21.05 9.83 4.62
C LYS A 83 22.38 10.57 4.81
N GLN A 84 23.31 10.46 3.87
CA GLN A 84 24.64 11.06 3.98
C GLN A 84 24.69 12.44 3.32
N THR A 85 24.03 12.60 2.18
CA THR A 85 24.08 13.83 1.37
C THR A 85 22.87 14.74 1.55
N GLY A 86 21.76 14.21 2.10
CA GLY A 86 20.47 14.91 2.16
C GLY A 86 19.82 15.11 0.78
N ALA A 87 20.44 14.63 -0.30
CA ALA A 87 19.93 14.77 -1.64
C ALA A 87 18.69 13.88 -1.82
N VAL A 88 17.64 14.44 -2.44
CA VAL A 88 16.41 13.71 -2.73
C VAL A 88 16.70 12.67 -3.81
N ARG A 89 16.56 11.39 -3.45
CA ARG A 89 16.89 10.27 -4.35
C ARG A 89 15.69 9.79 -5.15
N LYS A 90 14.52 9.73 -4.52
CA LYS A 90 13.28 9.23 -5.15
C LYS A 90 12.04 9.80 -4.48
N HIS A 91 10.95 9.79 -5.24
CA HIS A 91 9.62 10.22 -4.87
C HIS A 91 8.64 9.07 -5.13
N TYR A 92 7.80 8.75 -4.15
CA TYR A 92 6.73 7.77 -4.35
C TYR A 92 5.50 8.41 -5.03
N ILE A 93 5.13 7.87 -6.19
CA ILE A 93 4.08 8.42 -7.07
C ILE A 93 2.75 7.66 -6.97
N GLY A 94 2.75 6.50 -6.30
CA GLY A 94 1.57 5.67 -6.16
C GLY A 94 1.90 4.33 -5.53
N MET A 95 0.88 3.47 -5.45
CA MET A 95 1.06 2.03 -5.22
C MET A 95 0.35 1.26 -6.31
N VAL A 96 0.87 0.08 -6.61
CA VAL A 96 0.25 -0.88 -7.50
C VAL A 96 -0.20 -2.05 -6.66
N THR A 97 -1.44 -2.44 -6.86
CA THR A 97 -2.08 -3.58 -6.20
C THR A 97 -2.44 -4.65 -7.22
N MET A 98 -2.77 -5.86 -6.74
CA MET A 98 -3.35 -6.89 -7.59
C MET A 98 -4.64 -6.43 -8.29
N LEU A 99 -5.41 -5.51 -7.69
CA LEU A 99 -6.61 -4.97 -8.31
C LEU A 99 -6.28 -4.14 -9.56
N ASP A 100 -5.26 -3.28 -9.48
CA ASP A 100 -4.82 -2.46 -10.63
C ASP A 100 -4.38 -3.35 -11.80
N ILE A 101 -3.66 -4.44 -11.50
CA ILE A 101 -3.19 -5.41 -12.48
C ILE A 101 -4.37 -6.13 -13.15
N LEU A 102 -5.32 -6.63 -12.35
CA LEU A 102 -6.50 -7.33 -12.87
C LEU A 102 -7.39 -6.38 -13.69
N ALA A 103 -7.61 -5.17 -13.21
CA ALA A 103 -8.38 -4.13 -13.91
C ALA A 103 -7.72 -3.76 -15.25
N TYR A 104 -6.39 -3.62 -15.27
CA TYR A 104 -5.65 -3.32 -16.48
C TYR A 104 -5.72 -4.46 -17.52
N ILE A 105 -5.54 -5.72 -17.07
CA ILE A 105 -5.63 -6.88 -17.97
C ILE A 105 -7.05 -7.02 -18.53
N ALA A 106 -8.07 -6.92 -17.67
CA ALA A 106 -9.48 -7.11 -18.03
C ALA A 106 -10.09 -5.94 -18.83
N GLY A 107 -9.69 -4.70 -18.54
CA GLY A 107 -10.29 -3.48 -19.12
C GLY A 107 -9.95 -3.24 -20.60
N ASN A 108 -8.93 -3.91 -21.15
CA ASN A 108 -8.41 -3.63 -22.49
C ASN A 108 -8.92 -4.57 -23.60
N GLY A 109 -10.10 -5.17 -23.45
CA GLY A 109 -10.81 -5.90 -24.51
C GLY A 109 -10.21 -7.27 -24.89
N CYS A 110 -11.08 -8.28 -24.95
CA CYS A 110 -10.84 -9.60 -25.52
C CYS A 110 -11.03 -9.52 -27.04
N GLY A 111 -9.93 -9.40 -27.78
CA GLY A 111 -9.92 -9.48 -29.24
C GLY A 111 -8.95 -10.55 -29.68
N ASP A 112 -9.49 -11.76 -29.93
CA ASP A 112 -9.08 -12.94 -30.72
C ASP A 112 -7.60 -13.30 -31.00
N ASP A 113 -6.61 -12.62 -30.41
CA ASP A 113 -5.17 -12.94 -30.46
C ASP A 113 -4.60 -12.85 -29.02
N ASP A 114 -5.06 -13.76 -28.15
CA ASP A 114 -4.90 -13.66 -26.70
C ASP A 114 -3.44 -13.65 -26.21
N ASP A 115 -2.55 -14.44 -26.81
CA ASP A 115 -1.18 -14.58 -26.31
C ASP A 115 -0.26 -13.41 -26.70
N ALA A 116 -0.37 -12.93 -27.94
CA ALA A 116 0.42 -11.80 -28.42
C ALA A 116 -0.03 -10.49 -27.76
N HIS A 117 -1.33 -10.35 -27.52
CA HIS A 117 -1.90 -9.19 -26.85
C HIS A 117 -1.53 -9.16 -25.35
N LEU A 118 -1.58 -10.31 -24.66
CA LEU A 118 -1.15 -10.40 -23.27
C LEU A 118 0.34 -10.09 -23.12
N THR A 119 1.19 -10.65 -23.99
CA THR A 119 2.63 -10.36 -24.00
C THR A 119 2.90 -8.87 -24.16
N LYS A 120 2.14 -8.19 -25.04
CA LYS A 120 2.24 -6.74 -25.20
C LYS A 120 1.81 -5.97 -23.95
N LYS A 121 0.73 -6.39 -23.28
CA LYS A 121 0.26 -5.79 -22.00
C LYS A 121 1.30 -5.94 -20.89
N MET A 122 2.00 -7.07 -20.86
CA MET A 122 3.04 -7.36 -19.87
C MET A 122 4.26 -6.42 -19.99
N MET A 123 4.51 -5.85 -21.17
CA MET A 123 5.63 -4.96 -21.45
C MET A 123 5.36 -3.47 -21.13
N VAL A 124 4.13 -3.11 -20.75
CA VAL A 124 3.77 -1.71 -20.50
C VAL A 124 4.40 -1.23 -19.18
N PRO A 125 4.95 0.01 -19.15
CA PRO A 125 5.51 0.58 -17.93
C PRO A 125 4.44 0.80 -16.87
N ILE A 126 4.80 0.56 -15.62
CA ILE A 126 3.87 0.61 -14.50
C ILE A 126 3.33 2.03 -14.25
N SER A 127 4.09 3.06 -14.62
CA SER A 127 3.62 4.46 -14.59
C SER A 127 2.35 4.71 -15.39
N SER A 128 2.08 3.91 -16.43
CA SER A 128 0.87 4.02 -17.25
C SER A 128 -0.33 3.26 -16.66
N ILE A 129 -0.11 2.43 -15.64
CA ILE A 129 -1.12 1.59 -14.99
C ILE A 129 -1.57 2.23 -13.68
N ILE A 130 -0.66 2.91 -12.98
CA ILE A 130 -0.96 3.66 -11.76
C ILE A 130 -2.03 4.71 -12.07
N GLY A 131 -3.12 4.68 -11.33
CA GLY A 131 -4.24 5.60 -11.49
C GLY A 131 -5.46 5.05 -12.21
N HIS A 132 -5.41 3.83 -12.74
CA HIS A 132 -6.60 3.17 -13.26
C HIS A 132 -7.64 2.86 -12.17
N CYS A 133 -7.24 2.74 -10.91
CA CYS A 133 -8.13 2.73 -9.76
C CYS A 133 -7.85 3.91 -8.81
N LEU A 134 -8.90 4.54 -8.29
CA LEU A 134 -8.80 5.68 -7.34
C LEU A 134 -7.95 5.35 -6.09
N GLU A 135 -7.92 4.08 -5.67
CA GLU A 135 -7.10 3.61 -4.56
C GLU A 135 -5.59 3.67 -4.86
N SER A 136 -5.18 3.42 -6.12
CA SER A 136 -3.77 3.44 -6.54
C SER A 136 -3.16 4.84 -6.56
N LEU A 137 -3.99 5.88 -6.69
CA LEU A 137 -3.60 7.29 -6.60
C LEU A 137 -3.42 7.76 -5.16
N SER A 138 -3.89 6.99 -4.17
CA SER A 138 -3.97 7.42 -2.77
C SER A 138 -2.93 6.68 -1.93
N LEU A 139 -1.73 7.23 -1.82
CA LEU A 139 -0.74 6.76 -0.84
C LEU A 139 -0.96 7.47 0.48
N TRP A 140 -1.42 6.72 1.47
CA TRP A 140 -1.51 7.20 2.83
C TRP A 140 -0.16 7.04 3.51
N THR A 141 0.49 8.17 3.82
CA THR A 141 1.66 8.17 4.70
C THR A 141 1.25 8.61 6.09
N LEU A 142 1.74 7.88 7.09
CA LEU A 142 1.58 8.23 8.49
C LEU A 142 2.97 8.52 9.05
N SER A 143 3.10 9.62 9.78
CA SER A 143 4.32 9.87 10.54
C SER A 143 4.59 8.68 11.47
N PRO A 144 5.85 8.24 11.62
CA PRO A 144 6.20 7.18 12.56
C PRO A 144 5.73 7.47 14.00
N ASN A 145 5.57 8.77 14.32
CA ASN A 145 5.12 9.24 15.63
C ASN A 145 3.59 9.35 15.77
N THR A 146 2.82 9.13 14.70
CA THR A 146 1.35 9.13 14.74
C THR A 146 0.86 8.03 15.69
N ARG A 147 -0.08 8.38 16.57
CA ARG A 147 -0.72 7.47 17.53
C ARG A 147 -2.08 7.03 17.01
N TYR A 148 -2.45 5.78 17.28
CA TYR A 148 -3.78 5.27 16.96
C TYR A 148 -4.78 5.69 18.02
N VAL A 149 -5.92 6.23 17.61
CA VAL A 149 -7.05 6.54 18.50
C VAL A 149 -8.27 5.79 18.00
N ALA A 150 -8.65 4.70 18.69
CA ALA A 150 -9.93 4.04 18.45
C ALA A 150 -11.02 4.74 19.27
N ARG A 151 -12.00 5.36 18.60
CA ARG A 151 -13.24 5.84 19.24
C ARG A 151 -14.19 4.64 19.40
N ASN A 152 -14.76 4.49 20.59
CA ASN A 152 -15.76 3.47 20.92
C ASN A 152 -17.14 3.92 20.44
#